data_AF-A0A9Q0PPX2-F1
#
_entry.id   AF-A0A9Q0PPX2-F1
#
_cell.length_a   1.000
_cell.length_b   1.000
_cell.length_c   1.000
_cell.angle_alpha   90.00
_cell.angle_beta   90.00
_cell.angle_gamma   90.00
#
_symmetry.space_group_name_H-M   'P 1'
#
loop_
_entity.id
_entity.type
_entity.pdbx_description
1 polymer ?
#
loop_
_entity_poly.entity_id
_entity_poly.type
_entity_poly.pdbx_seq_one_letter_code
_entity_poly.pdbx_strand_id
1 'polypeptide(L)'
;MVLSVCFCMLLLCYWQEASQLFSSPGLQISSFYSLLSAKGPLSSDNRSISLPHFVAVACLPIKIQHKADSSPRSHIHHAQKLQNGKKSSPNYRVKTLLLAILVNVHNYSDYIHPKVVSLLNVMYLYIQLEIILAIAAAVAKVLLGLELEPQFDEPYLSTSLQDFWGRRWNLMVSSILRLAVYEPTRNLASGLVGREWARFPAVMGTFLVSGIMHELMFFYLGRDKHTMEMTCFFLLHGLCLIAEGFLKKCFAGRWKLPAVISGLLTTGFVLLTGYWLFLPFMYSCRVFERASAEYVQLVTFIESRFRRQ
;
A
#
# COMPACT_ATOMS: atom_id res chain seq x y z
N MET A 1 3.08 18.53 -9.87
CA MET A 1 4.16 17.66 -9.37
C MET A 1 3.62 16.58 -8.44
N VAL A 2 3.48 16.64 -7.10
CA VAL A 2 2.74 15.73 -6.15
C VAL A 2 1.63 14.82 -6.69
N LEU A 3 0.66 15.24 -7.50
CA LEU A 3 -0.32 14.30 -8.09
C LEU A 3 0.30 13.50 -9.24
N SER A 4 1.07 14.18 -10.09
CA SER A 4 2.00 13.59 -11.06
C SER A 4 3.16 12.84 -10.41
N VAL A 5 3.42 13.07 -9.13
CA VAL A 5 4.56 12.61 -8.34
C VAL A 5 4.13 11.44 -7.52
N CYS A 6 2.92 11.37 -6.97
CA CYS A 6 2.29 10.15 -6.45
C CYS A 6 2.03 9.16 -7.59
N PHE A 7 1.64 9.66 -8.77
CA PHE A 7 1.61 8.87 -9.99
C PHE A 7 3.02 8.47 -10.45
N CYS A 8 4.01 9.38 -10.39
CA CYS A 8 5.42 9.04 -10.55
C CYS A 8 6.01 8.28 -9.36
N MET A 9 5.36 8.15 -8.18
CA MET A 9 5.85 7.41 -7.00
C MET A 9 5.43 5.98 -7.12
N LEU A 10 4.23 5.77 -7.67
CA LEU A 10 3.82 4.48 -8.20
C LEU A 10 4.74 4.13 -9.35
N LEU A 11 4.88 4.97 -10.37
CA LEU A 11 5.80 4.67 -11.46
C LEU A 11 7.27 4.62 -11.03
N LEU A 12 7.76 5.30 -9.99
CA LEU A 12 9.15 5.26 -9.49
C LEU A 12 9.38 4.12 -8.52
N CYS A 13 8.44 3.74 -7.63
CA CYS A 13 8.58 2.48 -6.90
C CYS A 13 8.61 1.31 -7.91
N TYR A 14 7.75 1.35 -8.93
CA TYR A 14 7.71 0.35 -9.98
C TYR A 14 8.90 0.44 -10.95
N TRP A 15 9.37 1.64 -11.32
CA TRP A 15 10.50 1.88 -12.22
C TRP A 15 11.84 1.72 -11.52
N GLN A 16 11.93 1.98 -10.22
CA GLN A 16 13.17 1.85 -9.45
C GLN A 16 13.40 0.40 -9.04
N GLU A 17 12.34 -0.33 -8.66
CA GLU A 17 12.38 -1.80 -8.60
C GLU A 17 12.71 -2.37 -9.99
N ALA A 18 12.05 -1.93 -11.07
CA ALA A 18 12.40 -2.36 -12.44
C ALA A 18 13.84 -1.99 -12.84
N SER A 19 14.34 -0.79 -12.52
CA SER A 19 15.68 -0.32 -12.92
C SER A 19 16.80 -1.01 -12.14
N GLN A 20 16.56 -1.38 -10.87
CA GLN A 20 17.48 -2.19 -10.07
C GLN A 20 17.42 -3.67 -10.49
N LEU A 21 16.25 -4.14 -10.94
CA LEU A 21 16.07 -5.41 -11.66
C LEU A 21 16.86 -5.47 -12.98
N PHE A 22 17.06 -4.33 -13.67
CA PHE A 22 17.78 -4.28 -14.95
C PHE A 22 19.28 -3.93 -14.84
N SER A 23 19.77 -3.43 -13.70
CA SER A 23 21.15 -2.93 -13.56
C SER A 23 22.14 -3.92 -12.96
N SER A 24 21.69 -5.07 -12.43
CA SER A 24 22.59 -6.07 -11.82
C SER A 24 22.34 -7.49 -12.37
N PRO A 25 23.32 -8.10 -13.07
CA PRO A 25 23.12 -9.38 -13.76
C PRO A 25 22.82 -10.57 -12.83
N GLY A 26 23.14 -10.47 -11.53
CA GLY A 26 22.85 -11.51 -10.53
C GLY A 26 21.40 -11.53 -10.02
N LEU A 27 20.75 -10.35 -9.91
CA LEU A 27 19.35 -10.25 -9.46
C LEU A 27 18.35 -10.50 -10.60
N GLN A 28 18.77 -10.29 -11.85
CA GLN A 28 17.98 -10.64 -13.04
C GLN A 28 17.53 -12.09 -13.00
N ILE A 29 18.41 -13.02 -12.62
CA ILE A 29 18.13 -14.45 -12.61
C ILE A 29 17.13 -14.80 -11.48
N SER A 30 17.29 -14.25 -10.27
CA SER A 30 16.41 -14.58 -9.13
C SER A 30 14.97 -14.08 -9.32
N SER A 31 14.80 -12.89 -9.89
CA SER A 31 13.48 -12.31 -10.14
C SER A 31 12.83 -12.85 -11.41
N PHE A 32 13.61 -13.16 -12.46
CA PHE A 32 13.11 -13.99 -13.57
C PHE A 32 12.69 -15.36 -13.06
N TYR A 33 13.48 -16.01 -12.20
CA TYR A 33 13.12 -17.28 -11.58
C TYR A 33 11.88 -17.15 -10.69
N SER A 34 11.65 -16.03 -9.98
CA SER A 34 10.43 -15.83 -9.19
C SER A 34 9.19 -15.55 -10.05
N LEU A 35 9.33 -14.88 -11.20
CA LEU A 35 8.26 -14.73 -12.19
C LEU A 35 7.99 -16.04 -12.96
N LEU A 36 9.02 -16.85 -13.23
CA LEU A 36 8.96 -18.11 -13.98
C LEU A 36 8.69 -19.35 -13.12
N SER A 37 8.93 -19.29 -11.81
CA SER A 37 8.62 -20.41 -10.93
C SER A 37 7.11 -20.62 -10.91
N ALA A 38 6.67 -21.87 -10.75
CA ALA A 38 5.33 -22.41 -11.02
C ALA A 38 4.13 -21.78 -10.27
N LYS A 39 4.31 -20.62 -9.63
CA LYS A 39 3.32 -19.84 -8.87
C LYS A 39 3.31 -18.33 -9.21
N GLY A 40 4.13 -17.88 -10.16
CA GLY A 40 4.19 -16.48 -10.59
C GLY A 40 3.04 -16.09 -11.53
N PRO A 41 2.75 -14.79 -11.72
CA PRO A 41 1.66 -14.31 -12.57
C PRO A 41 1.82 -14.65 -14.07
N LEU A 42 3.01 -15.12 -14.48
CA LEU A 42 3.28 -15.60 -15.85
C LEU A 42 3.18 -17.13 -16.00
N SER A 43 3.01 -17.90 -14.91
CA SER A 43 3.02 -19.36 -15.01
C SER A 43 1.68 -19.98 -15.41
N SER A 44 0.64 -19.17 -15.66
CA SER A 44 -0.73 -19.65 -15.87
C SER A 44 -1.24 -19.61 -17.31
N ASP A 45 -0.51 -19.04 -18.29
CA ASP A 45 -1.05 -18.90 -19.65
C ASP A 45 -0.16 -19.50 -20.75
N ASN A 46 -0.73 -20.50 -21.43
CA ASN A 46 -0.22 -21.09 -22.66
C ASN A 46 -0.62 -20.27 -23.91
N ARG A 47 -0.67 -18.93 -23.79
CA ARG A 47 -1.10 -18.03 -24.87
C ARG A 47 -0.09 -16.90 -25.03
N SER A 48 0.33 -16.63 -26.27
CA SER A 48 1.29 -15.58 -26.62
C SER A 48 0.84 -14.21 -26.09
N ILE A 49 1.53 -13.70 -25.06
CA ILE A 49 1.28 -12.39 -24.46
C ILE A 49 1.81 -11.30 -25.41
N SER A 50 1.00 -10.27 -25.72
CA SER A 50 1.46 -9.14 -26.54
C SER A 50 2.54 -8.33 -25.80
N LEU A 51 3.51 -7.75 -26.53
CA LEU A 51 4.63 -7.01 -25.93
C LEU A 51 4.19 -5.93 -24.91
N PRO A 52 3.14 -5.11 -25.14
CA PRO A 52 2.66 -4.14 -24.16
C PRO A 52 2.10 -4.78 -22.89
N HIS A 53 1.43 -5.94 -23.03
CA HIS A 53 0.92 -6.70 -21.88
C HIS A 53 2.05 -7.37 -21.11
N PHE A 54 3.07 -7.90 -21.81
CA PHE A 54 4.25 -8.46 -21.18
C PHE A 54 5.01 -7.40 -20.40
N VAL A 55 5.26 -6.23 -21.00
CA VAL A 55 5.88 -5.09 -20.32
C VAL A 55 5.01 -4.62 -19.15
N ALA A 56 3.69 -4.53 -19.31
CA ALA A 56 2.80 -4.16 -18.22
C ALA A 56 2.84 -5.16 -17.05
N VAL A 57 2.83 -6.46 -17.30
CA VAL A 57 2.84 -7.50 -16.26
C VAL A 57 4.24 -7.71 -15.66
N ALA A 58 5.30 -7.49 -16.43
CA ALA A 58 6.68 -7.57 -15.95
C ALA A 58 7.09 -6.32 -15.16
N CYS A 59 6.61 -5.14 -15.57
CA CYS A 59 6.87 -3.89 -14.86
C CYS A 59 5.91 -3.69 -13.69
N LEU A 60 4.68 -4.22 -13.75
CA LEU A 60 3.69 -4.10 -12.70
C LEU A 60 3.34 -5.49 -12.13
N PRO A 61 3.64 -5.81 -10.86
CA PRO A 61 3.17 -7.04 -10.22
C PRO A 61 1.65 -7.04 -10.03
N ILE A 62 0.94 -7.36 -11.10
CA ILE A 62 -0.52 -7.41 -11.18
C ILE A 62 -0.96 -8.86 -11.03
N LYS A 63 -1.83 -9.13 -10.06
CA LYS A 63 -2.62 -10.36 -10.07
C LYS A 63 -3.75 -10.18 -11.07
N ILE A 64 -3.69 -10.91 -12.17
CA ILE A 64 -4.73 -10.89 -13.20
C ILE A 64 -5.88 -11.77 -12.73
N GLN A 65 -7.08 -11.21 -12.55
CA GLN A 65 -8.29 -12.01 -12.39
C GLN A 65 -8.79 -12.45 -13.76
N HIS A 66 -8.61 -13.73 -14.10
CA HIS A 66 -9.27 -14.31 -15.27
C HIS A 66 -10.67 -14.77 -14.91
N LYS A 67 -11.66 -14.26 -15.66
CA LYS A 67 -13.03 -14.77 -15.63
C LYS A 67 -13.06 -16.06 -16.45
N ALA A 68 -12.84 -17.21 -15.80
CA ALA A 68 -12.97 -18.51 -16.46
C ALA A 68 -14.44 -18.93 -16.53
N ASP A 69 -14.93 -19.20 -17.73
CA ASP A 69 -16.25 -19.79 -17.97
C ASP A 69 -16.26 -21.29 -17.55
N SER A 70 -17.27 -21.64 -16.75
CA SER A 70 -17.87 -22.96 -16.44
C SER A 70 -17.13 -24.28 -16.71
N SER A 71 -16.85 -25.08 -15.65
CA SER A 71 -17.47 -26.41 -15.37
C SER A 71 -16.88 -27.06 -14.09
N PRO A 72 -17.55 -28.06 -13.44
CA PRO A 72 -17.48 -28.26 -12.00
C PRO A 72 -16.71 -29.50 -11.54
N ARG A 73 -15.86 -29.38 -10.50
CA ARG A 73 -15.86 -30.26 -9.29
C ARG A 73 -14.71 -29.97 -8.32
N SER A 74 -15.07 -30.06 -7.04
CA SER A 74 -14.26 -30.27 -5.83
C SER A 74 -13.11 -29.31 -5.55
N HIS A 75 -13.42 -28.19 -4.88
CA HIS A 75 -12.70 -27.66 -3.69
C HIS A 75 -13.53 -26.50 -3.10
N ILE A 76 -14.79 -26.81 -2.79
CA ILE A 76 -15.73 -25.89 -2.13
C ILE A 76 -15.35 -25.90 -0.65
N HIS A 77 -14.75 -24.82 -0.14
CA HIS A 77 -14.93 -24.29 1.24
C HIS A 77 -13.97 -23.12 1.54
N HIS A 78 -12.85 -22.95 0.82
CA HIS A 78 -11.90 -21.85 1.09
C HIS A 78 -11.88 -20.71 0.06
N ALA A 79 -12.36 -20.93 -1.17
CA ALA A 79 -12.40 -19.91 -2.22
C ALA A 79 -13.69 -19.07 -2.24
N GLN A 80 -14.73 -19.47 -1.50
CA GLN A 80 -16.07 -18.89 -1.63
C GLN A 80 -16.30 -17.61 -0.81
N LYS A 81 -15.30 -17.15 -0.02
CA LYS A 81 -15.41 -15.92 0.79
C LYS A 81 -14.77 -14.68 0.14
N LEU A 82 -14.24 -14.79 -1.08
CA LEU A 82 -13.59 -13.68 -1.80
C LEU A 82 -14.27 -13.34 -3.13
N GLN A 83 -15.58 -13.56 -3.24
CA GLN A 83 -16.38 -13.14 -4.40
C GLN A 83 -17.57 -12.22 -4.07
N ASN A 84 -17.76 -11.83 -2.80
CA ASN A 84 -18.75 -10.82 -2.43
C ASN A 84 -18.04 -9.54 -2.01
N GLY A 85 -17.58 -8.79 -3.01
CA GLY A 85 -16.85 -7.55 -2.78
C GLY A 85 -16.83 -6.67 -4.02
N LYS A 86 -17.94 -6.60 -4.78
CA LYS A 86 -18.23 -5.38 -5.54
C LYS A 86 -18.33 -4.26 -4.52
N LYS A 87 -17.20 -3.66 -4.13
CA LYS A 87 -17.17 -2.42 -3.37
C LYS A 87 -17.96 -1.41 -4.19
N SER A 88 -19.16 -1.17 -3.72
CA SER A 88 -20.16 -0.37 -4.41
C SER A 88 -19.57 1.02 -4.64
N SER A 89 -19.58 1.45 -5.91
CA SER A 89 -19.42 2.82 -6.42
C SER A 89 -19.70 3.98 -5.45
N PRO A 90 -20.71 3.96 -4.54
CA PRO A 90 -20.92 4.98 -3.52
C PRO A 90 -19.73 5.31 -2.60
N ASN A 91 -18.83 4.36 -2.27
CA ASN A 91 -17.77 4.62 -1.28
C ASN A 91 -16.74 5.64 -1.80
N TYR A 92 -16.36 5.55 -3.08
CA TYR A 92 -15.45 6.53 -3.69
C TYR A 92 -16.07 7.92 -3.81
N ARG A 93 -17.37 8.02 -4.10
CA ARG A 93 -18.08 9.32 -4.14
C ARG A 93 -18.03 10.02 -2.79
N VAL A 94 -18.31 9.28 -1.71
CA VAL A 94 -18.23 9.81 -0.34
C VAL A 94 -16.80 10.23 -0.01
N LYS A 95 -15.80 9.41 -0.34
CA LYS A 95 -14.38 9.75 -0.12
C LYS A 95 -13.93 10.98 -0.91
N THR A 96 -14.35 11.13 -2.16
CA THR A 96 -14.07 12.33 -2.95
C THR A 96 -14.71 13.58 -2.36
N LEU A 97 -15.97 13.47 -1.88
CA LEU A 97 -16.63 14.57 -1.18
C LEU A 97 -15.91 14.92 0.12
N LEU A 98 -15.53 13.92 0.92
CA LEU A 98 -14.75 14.11 2.15
C LEU A 98 -13.40 14.77 1.86
N LEU A 99 -12.72 14.37 0.77
CA LEU A 99 -11.48 14.99 0.34
C LEU A 99 -11.68 16.47 0.02
N ALA A 100 -12.73 16.82 -0.73
CA ALA A 100 -13.05 18.21 -1.05
C ALA A 100 -13.34 19.05 0.21
N ILE A 101 -14.07 18.48 1.17
CA ILE A 101 -14.31 19.12 2.48
C ILE A 101 -12.99 19.31 3.24
N LEU A 102 -12.13 18.29 3.29
CA LEU A 102 -10.83 18.36 3.97
C LEU A 102 -9.93 19.44 3.35
N VAL A 103 -9.87 19.53 2.02
CA VAL A 103 -9.15 20.59 1.32
C VAL A 103 -9.69 21.97 1.69
N ASN A 104 -11.02 22.13 1.72
CA ASN A 104 -11.63 23.40 2.12
C ASN A 104 -11.33 23.76 3.58
N VAL A 105 -11.41 22.79 4.50
CA VAL A 105 -11.08 22.99 5.92
C VAL A 105 -9.61 23.37 6.10
N HIS A 106 -8.71 22.86 5.26
CA HIS A 106 -7.29 23.21 5.30
C HIS A 106 -7.03 24.71 5.04
N ASN A 107 -7.89 25.39 4.28
CA ASN A 107 -7.83 26.85 4.10
C ASN A 107 -8.07 27.64 5.39
N TYR A 108 -8.70 27.02 6.39
CA TYR A 108 -8.96 27.59 7.71
C TYR A 108 -8.05 26.98 8.79
N SER A 109 -6.97 26.29 8.40
CA SER A 109 -6.08 25.59 9.33
C SER A 109 -5.44 26.51 10.37
N ASP A 110 -5.24 27.80 10.05
CA ASP A 110 -4.71 28.81 10.97
C ASP A 110 -5.64 29.07 12.18
N TYR A 111 -6.94 28.80 12.04
CA TYR A 111 -7.94 28.99 13.09
C TYR A 111 -8.24 27.72 13.89
N ILE A 112 -7.66 26.58 13.50
CA ILE A 112 -7.94 25.26 14.09
C ILE A 112 -6.76 24.86 14.98
N HIS A 113 -7.06 24.25 16.12
CA HIS A 113 -6.01 23.79 17.03
C HIS A 113 -5.01 22.85 16.30
N PRO A 114 -3.69 23.05 16.44
CA PRO A 114 -2.68 22.34 15.63
C PRO A 114 -2.81 20.81 15.63
N LYS A 115 -3.12 20.21 16.78
CA LYS A 115 -3.35 18.75 16.91
C LYS A 115 -4.52 18.25 16.03
N VAL A 116 -5.59 19.06 15.91
CA VAL A 116 -6.75 18.71 15.07
C VAL A 116 -6.34 18.82 13.60
N VAL A 117 -5.60 19.86 13.21
CA VAL A 117 -5.05 19.99 11.85
C VAL A 117 -4.20 18.79 11.48
N SER A 118 -3.32 18.34 12.37
CA SER A 118 -2.50 17.17 12.11
C SER A 118 -3.32 15.89 11.95
N LEU A 119 -4.37 15.68 12.74
CA LEU A 119 -5.28 14.54 12.58
C LEU A 119 -6.00 14.59 11.22
N LEU A 120 -6.50 15.76 10.83
CA LEU A 120 -7.12 15.97 9.52
C LEU A 120 -6.14 15.71 8.38
N ASN A 121 -4.85 16.07 8.55
CA ASN A 121 -3.81 15.80 7.56
C ASN A 121 -3.54 14.30 7.39
N VAL A 122 -3.59 13.49 8.45
CA VAL A 122 -3.48 12.01 8.31
C VAL A 122 -4.66 11.46 7.51
N MET A 123 -5.88 11.94 7.79
CA MET A 123 -7.08 11.55 7.03
C MET A 123 -6.99 11.97 5.56
N TYR A 124 -6.54 13.21 5.31
CA TYR A 124 -6.30 13.74 3.97
C TYR A 124 -5.32 12.86 3.19
N LEU A 125 -4.17 12.52 3.78
CA LEU A 125 -3.17 11.66 3.14
C LEU A 125 -3.73 10.28 2.77
N TYR A 126 -4.47 9.66 3.68
CA TYR A 126 -5.09 8.36 3.44
C TYR A 126 -6.09 8.41 2.27
N ILE A 127 -7.03 9.35 2.30
CA ILE A 127 -8.07 9.46 1.27
C ILE A 127 -7.45 9.82 -0.08
N GLN A 128 -6.48 10.74 -0.09
CA GLN A 128 -5.77 11.15 -1.30
C GLN A 128 -5.02 9.97 -1.94
N LEU A 129 -4.29 9.19 -1.12
CA LEU A 129 -3.55 8.03 -1.58
C LEU A 129 -4.48 6.96 -2.19
N GLU A 130 -5.61 6.68 -1.53
CA GLU A 130 -6.59 5.73 -2.04
C GLU A 130 -7.23 6.17 -3.36
N ILE A 131 -7.58 7.45 -3.49
CA ILE A 131 -8.17 7.99 -4.74
C ILE A 131 -7.17 7.92 -5.90
N ILE A 132 -5.91 8.30 -5.68
CA ILE A 132 -4.88 8.25 -6.73
C ILE A 132 -4.66 6.80 -7.20
N LEU A 133 -4.59 5.84 -6.27
CA LEU A 133 -4.43 4.43 -6.60
C LEU A 133 -5.64 3.85 -7.34
N ALA A 134 -6.86 4.26 -6.96
CA ALA A 134 -8.07 3.86 -7.66
C ALA A 134 -8.14 4.43 -9.09
N ILE A 135 -7.71 5.68 -9.29
CA ILE A 135 -7.60 6.28 -10.64
C ILE A 135 -6.56 5.53 -11.46
N ALA A 136 -5.37 5.26 -10.92
CA ALA A 136 -4.33 4.49 -11.61
C ALA A 136 -4.83 3.10 -12.02
N ALA A 137 -5.58 2.42 -11.14
CA ALA A 137 -6.21 1.14 -11.45
C ALA A 137 -7.26 1.23 -12.55
N ALA A 138 -8.11 2.26 -12.53
CA ALA A 138 -9.10 2.49 -13.58
C ALA A 138 -8.42 2.76 -14.94
N VAL A 139 -7.35 3.57 -14.95
CA VAL A 139 -6.57 3.86 -16.16
C VAL A 139 -5.91 2.58 -16.70
N ALA A 140 -5.29 1.77 -15.83
CA ALA A 140 -4.71 0.49 -16.24
C ALA A 140 -5.76 -0.45 -16.84
N LYS A 141 -6.96 -0.50 -16.24
CA LYS A 141 -8.07 -1.29 -16.78
C LYS A 141 -8.53 -0.82 -18.16
N VAL A 142 -8.64 0.50 -18.37
CA VAL A 142 -9.10 1.07 -19.64
C VAL A 142 -8.05 0.91 -20.75
N LEU A 143 -6.78 1.16 -20.44
CA LEU A 143 -5.71 1.16 -21.44
C LEU A 143 -5.14 -0.24 -21.72
N LEU A 144 -5.08 -1.11 -20.71
CA LEU A 144 -4.40 -2.40 -20.78
C LEU A 144 -5.35 -3.59 -20.60
N GLY A 145 -6.64 -3.35 -20.32
CA GLY A 145 -7.60 -4.43 -20.05
C GLY A 145 -7.33 -5.18 -18.73
N LEU A 146 -6.41 -4.72 -17.90
CA LEU A 146 -6.00 -5.38 -16.66
C LEU A 146 -6.87 -4.93 -15.48
N GLU A 147 -7.59 -5.86 -14.85
CA GLU A 147 -8.32 -5.58 -13.62
C GLU A 147 -7.38 -5.66 -12.41
N LEU A 148 -7.06 -4.51 -11.81
CA LEU A 148 -6.28 -4.46 -10.58
C LEU A 148 -7.17 -4.74 -9.35
N GLU A 149 -6.64 -5.50 -8.39
CA GLU A 149 -7.27 -5.65 -7.08
C GLU A 149 -7.34 -4.30 -6.35
N PRO A 150 -8.40 -4.06 -5.54
CA PRO A 150 -8.47 -2.88 -4.69
C PRO A 150 -7.24 -2.77 -3.78
N GLN A 151 -6.60 -1.60 -3.75
CA GLN A 151 -5.37 -1.44 -2.97
C GLN A 151 -5.64 -1.31 -1.47
N PHE A 152 -6.83 -0.86 -1.06
CA PHE A 152 -7.20 -0.72 0.34
C PHE A 152 -8.49 -1.48 0.67
N ASP A 153 -8.50 -2.08 1.86
CA ASP A 153 -9.68 -2.72 2.43
C ASP A 153 -10.16 -2.10 3.75
N GLU A 154 -10.66 -0.86 3.68
CA GLU A 154 -11.25 -0.14 4.83
C GLU A 154 -10.37 -0.26 6.09
N PRO A 155 -9.12 0.25 6.03
CA PRO A 155 -8.12 0.05 7.08
C PRO A 155 -8.54 0.59 8.45
N TYR A 156 -9.47 1.55 8.50
CA TYR A 156 -10.03 2.06 9.75
C TYR A 156 -10.92 1.04 10.49
N LEU A 157 -11.34 -0.05 9.85
CA LEU A 157 -12.07 -1.17 10.47
C LEU A 157 -11.14 -2.29 10.97
N SER A 158 -9.82 -2.08 10.93
CA SER A 158 -8.84 -3.09 11.37
C SER A 158 -8.98 -3.33 12.87
N THR A 159 -9.15 -4.58 13.27
CA THR A 159 -9.21 -4.94 14.69
C THR A 159 -7.85 -5.31 15.29
N SER A 160 -6.79 -5.35 14.47
CA SER A 160 -5.43 -5.69 14.92
C SER A 160 -4.39 -5.17 13.92
N LEU A 161 -3.14 -4.97 14.35
CA LEU A 161 -2.05 -4.51 13.48
C LEU A 161 -1.76 -5.50 12.35
N GLN A 162 -1.88 -6.79 12.63
CA GLN A 162 -1.77 -7.82 11.60
C GLN A 162 -2.87 -7.71 10.54
N ASP A 163 -4.09 -7.31 10.93
CA ASP A 163 -5.21 -7.13 10.00
C ASP A 163 -5.02 -5.86 9.17
N PHE A 164 -4.58 -4.77 9.83
CA PHE A 164 -4.23 -3.51 9.17
C PHE A 164 -3.18 -3.71 8.08
N TRP A 165 -1.95 -4.11 8.44
CA TRP A 165 -0.84 -4.23 7.49
C TRP A 165 -0.96 -5.40 6.53
N GLY A 166 -1.57 -6.50 6.96
CA GLY A 166 -1.60 -7.74 6.19
C GLY A 166 -2.79 -7.88 5.24
N ARG A 167 -3.90 -7.19 5.50
CA ARG A 167 -5.18 -7.45 4.80
C ARG A 167 -5.97 -6.21 4.42
N ARG A 168 -5.60 -5.02 4.90
CA ARG A 168 -6.40 -3.80 4.68
C ARG A 168 -5.63 -2.60 4.17
N TRP A 169 -4.34 -2.53 4.47
CA TRP A 169 -3.45 -1.46 4.03
C TRP A 169 -2.61 -1.92 2.84
N ASN A 170 -2.72 -1.22 1.71
CA ASN A 170 -1.92 -1.40 0.49
C ASN A 170 -1.64 -2.88 0.13
N LEU A 171 -2.71 -3.62 -0.24
CA LEU A 171 -2.68 -5.07 -0.46
C LEU A 171 -1.69 -5.51 -1.54
N MET A 172 -1.47 -4.63 -2.51
CA MET A 172 -0.52 -4.80 -3.59
C MET A 172 0.91 -4.81 -3.06
N VAL A 173 1.33 -3.76 -2.35
CA VAL A 173 2.67 -3.71 -1.72
C VAL A 173 2.85 -4.84 -0.72
N SER A 174 1.85 -5.12 0.13
CA SER A 174 1.91 -6.25 1.06
C SER A 174 2.06 -7.60 0.37
N SER A 175 1.46 -7.79 -0.82
CA SER A 175 1.62 -9.01 -1.62
C SER A 175 3.02 -9.14 -2.21
N ILE A 176 3.58 -8.04 -2.75
CA ILE A 176 4.93 -8.00 -3.33
C ILE A 176 5.96 -8.29 -2.25
N LEU A 177 5.92 -7.53 -1.15
CA LEU A 177 6.85 -7.70 -0.03
C LEU A 177 6.76 -9.10 0.59
N ARG A 178 5.56 -9.70 0.59
CA ARG A 178 5.41 -11.08 1.07
C ARG A 178 6.22 -12.08 0.23
N LEU A 179 6.13 -11.95 -1.10
CA LEU A 179 6.82 -12.85 -2.03
C LEU A 179 8.32 -12.53 -2.13
N ALA A 180 8.68 -11.24 -2.16
CA ALA A 180 10.05 -10.78 -2.40
C ALA A 180 10.93 -10.82 -1.15
N VAL A 181 10.36 -10.56 0.04
CA VAL A 181 11.12 -10.42 1.29
C VAL A 181 10.69 -11.46 2.31
N TYR A 182 9.41 -11.46 2.69
CA TYR A 182 8.95 -12.27 3.82
C TYR A 182 9.18 -13.77 3.62
N GLU A 183 8.75 -14.34 2.49
CA GLU A 183 8.88 -15.77 2.21
C GLU A 183 10.35 -16.21 2.08
N PRO A 184 11.20 -15.55 1.28
CA PRO A 184 12.63 -15.85 1.22
C PRO A 184 13.32 -15.74 2.57
N THR A 185 13.12 -14.64 3.30
CA THR A 185 13.74 -14.43 4.62
C THR A 185 13.26 -15.48 5.62
N ARG A 186 11.97 -15.84 5.59
CA ARG A 186 11.42 -16.89 6.48
C ARG A 186 12.01 -18.25 6.16
N ASN A 187 12.15 -18.61 4.88
CA ASN A 187 12.70 -19.89 4.47
C ASN A 187 14.16 -20.01 4.90
N LEU A 188 14.96 -18.97 4.66
CA LEU A 188 16.35 -18.90 5.11
C LEU A 188 16.46 -18.97 6.64
N ALA A 189 15.68 -18.15 7.35
CA ALA A 189 15.68 -18.13 8.81
C ALA A 189 15.18 -19.44 9.43
N SER A 190 14.31 -20.18 8.74
CA SER A 190 13.82 -21.47 9.23
C SER A 190 14.89 -22.54 9.31
N GLY A 191 15.90 -22.49 8.44
CA GLY A 191 17.07 -23.35 8.50
C GLY A 191 18.06 -22.97 9.61
N LEU A 192 18.10 -21.69 10.00
CA LEU A 192 19.07 -21.17 10.97
C LEU A 192 18.56 -21.15 12.42
N VAL A 193 17.32 -20.70 12.63
CA VAL A 193 16.74 -20.41 13.97
C VAL A 193 15.51 -21.29 14.25
N GLY A 194 15.15 -22.16 13.31
CA GLY A 194 13.99 -23.04 13.42
C GLY A 194 12.68 -22.37 12.96
N ARG A 195 11.71 -23.21 12.59
CA ARG A 195 10.47 -22.79 11.91
C ARG A 195 9.56 -21.87 12.75
N GLU A 196 9.63 -21.98 14.07
CA GLU A 196 8.84 -21.16 14.98
C GLU A 196 9.39 -19.73 15.08
N TRP A 197 10.72 -19.59 15.16
CA TRP A 197 11.39 -18.29 15.29
C TRP A 197 11.63 -17.60 13.96
N ALA A 198 11.60 -18.33 12.85
CA ALA A 198 11.76 -17.79 11.49
C ALA A 198 10.82 -16.63 11.14
N ARG A 199 9.67 -16.53 11.81
CA ARG A 199 8.71 -15.43 11.60
C ARG A 199 9.26 -14.07 12.04
N PHE A 200 10.09 -14.01 13.08
CA PHE A 200 10.61 -12.74 13.61
C PHE A 200 11.52 -12.01 12.62
N PRO A 201 12.62 -12.60 12.12
CA PRO A 201 13.45 -11.93 11.14
C PRO A 201 12.71 -11.69 9.82
N ALA A 202 11.74 -12.54 9.45
CA ALA A 202 10.92 -12.33 8.26
C ALA A 202 10.03 -11.08 8.37
N VAL A 203 9.33 -10.90 9.50
CA VAL A 203 8.52 -9.68 9.73
C VAL A 203 9.43 -8.46 9.80
N MET A 204 10.48 -8.49 10.62
CA MET A 204 11.38 -7.35 10.77
C MET A 204 12.07 -6.97 9.45
N GLY A 205 12.56 -7.94 8.69
CA GLY A 205 13.15 -7.72 7.38
C GLY A 205 12.16 -7.10 6.39
N THR A 206 10.91 -7.56 6.41
CA THR A 206 9.84 -6.99 5.56
C THR A 206 9.59 -5.51 5.89
N PHE A 207 9.45 -5.18 7.17
CA PHE A 207 9.22 -3.79 7.59
C PHE A 207 10.47 -2.90 7.40
N LEU A 208 11.67 -3.45 7.56
CA LEU A 208 12.92 -2.74 7.28
C LEU A 208 13.02 -2.36 5.81
N VAL A 209 12.82 -3.32 4.90
CA VAL A 209 12.85 -3.07 3.44
C VAL A 209 11.77 -2.06 3.06
N SER A 210 10.55 -2.21 3.60
CA SER A 210 9.49 -1.23 3.39
C SER A 210 9.89 0.17 3.86
N GLY A 211 10.48 0.30 5.06
CA GLY A 211 10.93 1.58 5.60
C GLY A 211 12.00 2.26 4.77
N ILE A 212 13.02 1.51 4.34
CA ILE A 212 14.09 2.00 3.47
C ILE A 212 13.52 2.46 2.12
N MET A 213 12.61 1.68 1.54
CA MET A 213 11.95 2.08 0.28
C MET A 213 11.18 3.38 0.44
N HIS A 214 10.47 3.59 1.55
CA HIS A 214 9.77 4.85 1.81
C HIS A 214 10.74 6.02 2.03
N GLU A 215 11.84 5.81 2.76
CA GLU A 215 12.89 6.82 2.95
C GLU A 215 13.49 7.25 1.60
N LEU A 216 13.84 6.28 0.75
CA LEU A 216 14.39 6.52 -0.59
C LEU A 216 13.39 7.24 -1.49
N MET A 217 12.14 6.78 -1.46
CA MET A 217 11.02 7.36 -2.18
C MET A 217 10.90 8.87 -1.86
N PHE A 218 10.84 9.22 -0.58
CA PHE A 218 10.75 10.62 -0.18
C PHE A 218 12.02 11.42 -0.39
N PHE A 219 13.20 10.81 -0.29
CA PHE A 219 14.46 11.45 -0.64
C PHE A 219 14.45 11.97 -2.09
N TYR A 220 13.96 11.17 -3.05
CA TYR A 220 13.84 11.61 -4.44
C TYR A 220 12.82 12.73 -4.66
N LEU A 221 11.81 12.87 -3.78
CA LEU A 221 10.86 13.96 -3.86
C LEU A 221 11.31 15.22 -3.19
N GLY A 222 11.67 15.12 -1.91
CA GLY A 222 12.02 16.26 -1.06
C GLY A 222 13.37 16.83 -1.43
N ARG A 223 14.31 15.97 -1.85
CA ARG A 223 15.77 16.21 -1.83
C ARG A 223 16.27 16.71 -0.48
N ASP A 224 15.60 16.28 0.58
CA ASP A 224 15.92 16.69 1.94
C ASP A 224 16.72 15.61 2.68
N LYS A 225 17.27 15.95 3.85
CA LYS A 225 18.16 15.07 4.62
C LYS A 225 17.50 13.72 4.95
N HIS A 226 18.30 12.65 4.88
CA HIS A 226 17.94 11.33 5.41
C HIS A 226 17.82 11.39 6.94
N THR A 227 16.60 11.26 7.48
CA THR A 227 16.36 11.26 8.94
C THR A 227 16.10 9.87 9.49
N MET A 228 15.90 8.86 8.62
CA MET A 228 15.56 7.49 9.01
C MET A 228 14.28 7.36 9.85
N GLU A 229 13.54 8.45 10.05
CA GLU A 229 12.33 8.51 10.87
C GLU A 229 11.22 7.63 10.29
N MET A 230 11.12 7.57 8.95
CA MET A 230 10.20 6.66 8.27
C MET A 230 10.60 5.21 8.49
N THR A 231 11.89 4.89 8.42
CA THR A 231 12.37 3.54 8.72
C THR A 231 12.06 3.16 10.17
N CYS A 232 12.26 4.06 11.13
CA CYS A 232 11.89 3.86 12.53
C CYS A 232 10.37 3.62 12.71
N PHE A 233 9.52 4.36 11.99
CA PHE A 233 8.08 4.11 11.98
C PHE A 233 7.75 2.67 11.57
N PHE A 234 8.27 2.20 10.44
CA PHE A 234 8.01 0.83 9.98
C PHE A 234 8.59 -0.22 10.93
N LEU A 235 9.81 -0.03 11.44
CA LEU A 235 10.42 -0.97 12.40
C LEU A 235 9.61 -1.07 13.70
N LEU A 236 9.13 0.05 14.22
CA LEU A 236 8.25 0.07 15.39
C LEU A 236 6.98 -0.73 15.14
N HIS A 237 6.33 -0.53 13.98
CA HIS A 237 5.14 -1.30 13.59
C HIS A 237 5.43 -2.80 13.43
N GLY A 238 6.58 -3.16 12.85
CA GLY A 238 7.03 -4.55 12.74
C GLY A 238 7.23 -5.21 14.11
N LEU A 239 7.85 -4.50 15.05
CA LEU A 239 8.03 -4.95 16.42
C LEU A 239 6.69 -5.10 17.16
N CYS A 240 5.80 -4.12 17.02
CA CYS A 240 4.46 -4.18 17.61
C CYS A 240 3.62 -5.33 17.03
N LEU A 241 3.76 -5.65 15.74
CA LEU A 241 3.08 -6.78 15.10
C LEU A 241 3.60 -8.13 15.63
N ILE A 242 4.90 -8.21 15.88
CA ILE A 242 5.52 -9.36 16.56
C ILE A 242 4.99 -9.50 17.99
N ALA A 243 4.98 -8.41 18.76
CA ALA A 243 4.47 -8.38 20.12
C ALA A 243 2.99 -8.76 20.16
N GLU A 244 2.16 -8.21 19.26
CA GLU A 244 0.75 -8.58 19.11
C GLU A 244 0.60 -10.08 18.82
N GLY A 245 1.47 -10.66 17.99
CA GLY A 245 1.50 -12.10 17.72
C GLY A 245 1.77 -12.93 18.97
N PHE A 246 2.69 -12.50 19.84
CA PHE A 246 2.95 -13.13 21.13
C PHE A 246 1.78 -12.98 22.09
N LEU A 247 1.23 -11.78 22.24
CA LEU A 247 0.05 -11.55 23.09
C LEU A 247 -1.11 -12.45 22.65
N LYS A 248 -1.39 -12.51 21.35
CA LYS A 248 -2.43 -13.41 20.80
C LYS A 248 -2.16 -14.88 21.12
N LYS A 249 -0.90 -15.34 21.12
CA LYS A 249 -0.54 -16.71 21.53
C LYS A 249 -0.73 -16.91 23.05
N CYS A 250 -0.25 -15.99 23.89
CA CYS A 250 -0.33 -16.11 25.35
C CYS A 250 -1.76 -16.05 25.89
N PHE A 251 -2.61 -15.21 25.28
CA PHE A 251 -4.01 -15.03 25.70
C PHE A 251 -5.00 -15.89 24.89
N ALA A 252 -4.51 -16.75 23.99
CA ALA A 252 -5.34 -17.66 23.21
C ALA A 252 -6.23 -18.51 24.13
N GLY A 253 -7.55 -18.29 24.04
CA GLY A 253 -8.56 -19.06 24.77
C GLY A 253 -9.01 -18.48 26.12
N ARG A 254 -8.35 -17.46 26.67
CA ARG A 254 -8.73 -16.89 27.98
C ARG A 254 -9.44 -15.54 27.89
N TRP A 255 -8.95 -14.63 27.05
CA TRP A 255 -9.45 -13.24 26.97
C TRP A 255 -9.59 -12.84 25.50
N LYS A 256 -10.82 -12.54 25.05
CA LYS A 256 -11.08 -11.97 23.73
C LYS A 256 -11.54 -10.53 23.91
N LEU A 257 -10.75 -9.58 23.42
CA LEU A 257 -11.16 -8.18 23.39
C LEU A 257 -12.33 -8.01 22.42
N PRO A 258 -13.37 -7.24 22.77
CA PRO A 258 -14.42 -6.86 21.83
C PRO A 258 -13.82 -6.20 20.58
N ALA A 259 -14.35 -6.55 19.41
CA ALA A 259 -13.83 -6.08 18.13
C ALA A 259 -13.76 -4.55 18.03
N VAL A 260 -14.75 -3.85 18.61
CA VAL A 260 -14.80 -2.37 18.64
C VAL A 260 -13.62 -1.80 19.44
N ILE A 261 -13.35 -2.32 20.64
CA ILE A 261 -12.24 -1.85 21.49
C ILE A 261 -10.90 -2.13 20.80
N SER A 262 -10.73 -3.35 20.28
CA SER A 262 -9.53 -3.74 19.54
C SER A 262 -9.32 -2.87 18.29
N GLY A 263 -10.40 -2.52 17.60
CA GLY A 263 -10.39 -1.63 16.46
C GLY A 263 -10.00 -0.20 16.81
N LEU A 264 -10.60 0.37 17.86
CA LEU A 264 -10.23 1.70 18.35
C LEU A 264 -8.78 1.77 18.81
N LEU A 265 -8.29 0.73 19.50
CA LEU A 265 -6.89 0.64 19.91
C LEU A 265 -5.95 0.55 18.71
N THR A 266 -6.27 -0.29 17.72
CA THR A 266 -5.44 -0.46 16.51
C THR A 266 -5.39 0.83 15.70
N THR A 267 -6.56 1.39 15.38
CA THR A 267 -6.67 2.63 14.61
C THR A 267 -6.05 3.81 15.36
N GLY A 268 -6.30 3.92 16.67
CA GLY A 268 -5.70 4.94 17.53
C GLY A 268 -4.17 4.84 17.57
N PHE A 269 -3.62 3.63 17.68
CA PHE A 269 -2.17 3.40 17.63
C PHE A 269 -1.57 3.81 16.28
N VAL A 270 -2.20 3.42 15.16
CA VAL A 270 -1.75 3.79 13.82
C VAL A 270 -1.80 5.31 13.63
N LEU A 271 -2.88 5.98 14.05
CA LEU A 271 -3.02 7.42 13.97
C LEU A 271 -1.99 8.15 14.84
N LEU A 272 -1.76 7.67 16.07
CA LEU A 272 -0.79 8.27 17.00
C LEU A 272 0.63 8.13 16.49
N THR A 273 1.03 6.94 16.06
CA THR A 273 2.36 6.70 15.49
C THR A 273 2.54 7.44 14.15
N GLY A 274 1.47 7.56 13.35
CA GLY A 274 1.45 8.39 12.17
C GLY A 274 1.64 9.87 12.49
N TYR A 275 0.94 10.39 13.50
CA TYR A 275 1.13 11.76 13.98
C TYR A 275 2.56 12.01 14.47
N TRP A 276 3.14 11.06 15.20
CA TRP A 276 4.42 11.24 15.88
C TRP A 276 5.64 11.06 14.97
N LEU A 277 5.66 10.04 14.11
CA LEU A 277 6.84 9.70 13.31
C LEU A 277 6.64 9.97 11.82
N PHE A 278 5.42 9.79 11.31
CA PHE A 278 5.14 9.92 9.88
C PHE A 278 4.92 11.39 9.46
N LEU A 279 4.11 12.14 10.21
CA LEU A 279 3.78 13.53 9.86
C LEU A 279 4.97 14.49 9.90
N PRO A 280 5.84 14.51 10.92
CA PRO A 280 6.96 15.46 10.97
C PRO A 280 7.84 15.35 9.73
N PHE A 281 8.10 14.12 9.30
CA PHE A 281 8.84 13.83 8.09
C PHE A 281 8.11 14.35 6.83
N MET A 282 6.78 14.18 6.74
CA MET A 282 5.98 14.73 5.63
C MET A 282 6.00 16.25 5.55
N TYR A 283 6.01 16.91 6.72
CA TYR A 283 6.17 18.36 6.82
C TYR A 283 7.56 18.81 6.39
N SER A 284 8.63 18.12 6.82
CA SER A 284 10.00 18.41 6.39
C SER A 284 10.13 18.34 4.87
N CYS A 285 9.51 17.34 4.23
CA CYS A 285 9.50 17.20 2.77
C CYS A 285 8.55 18.18 2.04
N ARG A 286 7.86 19.08 2.77
CA ARG A 286 6.87 20.04 2.24
C ARG A 286 5.79 19.39 1.38
N VAL A 287 5.42 18.15 1.70
CA VAL A 287 4.50 17.36 0.85
C VAL A 287 3.14 18.04 0.74
N PHE A 288 2.63 18.57 1.86
CA PHE A 288 1.33 19.23 1.91
C PHE A 288 1.29 20.53 1.09
N GLU A 289 2.33 21.37 1.19
CA GLU A 289 2.46 22.61 0.43
C GLU A 289 2.46 22.34 -1.08
N ARG A 290 3.28 21.38 -1.50
CA ARG A 290 3.38 20.99 -2.91
C ARG A 290 2.08 20.35 -3.42
N ALA A 291 1.39 19.56 -2.58
CA ALA A 291 0.10 18.97 -2.93
C ALA A 291 -0.97 20.04 -3.15
N SER A 292 -1.04 21.02 -2.25
CA SER A 292 -1.98 22.13 -2.34
C SER A 292 -1.75 22.98 -3.59
N ALA A 293 -0.51 23.36 -3.88
CA ALA A 293 -0.15 24.14 -5.06
C ALA A 293 -0.64 23.50 -6.36
N GLU A 294 -0.62 22.18 -6.43
CA GLU A 294 -1.02 21.44 -7.63
C GLU A 294 -2.49 21.22 -7.77
N TYR A 295 -3.16 21.03 -6.63
CA TYR A 295 -4.60 21.05 -6.62
C TYR A 295 -5.12 22.37 -7.16
N VAL A 296 -4.55 23.51 -6.73
CA VAL A 296 -4.89 24.84 -7.26
C VAL A 296 -4.64 24.92 -8.77
N GLN A 297 -3.50 24.41 -9.26
CA GLN A 297 -3.20 24.37 -10.70
C GLN A 297 -4.20 23.52 -11.49
N LEU A 298 -4.58 22.35 -10.97
CA LEU A 298 -5.56 21.45 -11.60
C LEU A 298 -6.94 22.12 -11.69
N VAL A 299 -7.41 22.71 -10.58
CA VAL A 299 -8.69 23.42 -10.54
C VAL A 299 -8.69 24.58 -11.53
N THR A 300 -7.63 25.40 -11.52
CA THR A 300 -7.49 26.54 -12.45
C THR A 300 -7.49 26.08 -13.91
N PHE A 301 -6.80 24.97 -14.22
CA PHE A 301 -6.79 24.38 -15.56
C PHE A 301 -8.18 23.92 -16.00
N ILE A 302 -8.92 23.22 -15.12
CA ILE A 302 -10.27 22.74 -15.40
C ILE A 302 -11.23 23.93 -15.63
N GLU A 303 -11.21 24.93 -14.75
CA GLU A 303 -12.03 26.14 -14.91
C GLU A 303 -11.72 26.87 -16.22
N SER A 304 -10.45 26.92 -16.63
CA SER A 304 -10.04 27.55 -17.89
C SER A 304 -10.57 26.82 -19.12
N ARG A 305 -10.85 25.51 -19.02
CA ARG A 305 -11.46 24.72 -20.10
C ARG A 305 -12.97 24.92 -20.17
N PHE A 306 -13.64 25.02 -19.02
CA PHE A 306 -15.08 25.30 -18.97
C PHE A 306 -15.42 26.73 -19.41
N ARG A 307 -14.54 27.71 -19.15
CA ARG A 307 -14.72 29.10 -19.63
C ARG A 307 -14.51 29.30 -21.14
N ARG A 308 -13.93 28.32 -21.84
CA ARG A 308 -13.66 28.39 -23.30
C ARG A 308 -14.72 27.68 -24.14
N GLN A 309 -15.70 27.02 -23.51
CA GLN A 309 -16.89 26.48 -24.16
C GLN A 309 -18.06 27.43 -23.96
#